data_AF-A0A7K8PLV8-F1
#
_entry.id   AF-A0A7K8PLV8-F1
#
_cell.length_a   1.000
_cell.length_b   1.000
_cell.length_c   1.000
_cell.angle_alpha   90.00
_cell.angle_beta   90.00
_cell.angle_gamma   90.00
#
_symmetry.space_group_name_H-M   'P 1'
#
loop_
_entity.id
_entity.type
_entity.pdbx_description
1 polymer ?
#
loop_
_entity_poly.entity_id
_entity_poly.type
_entity_poly.pdbx_seq_one_letter_code
_entity_poly.pdbx_strand_id
1 'polypeptide(L)'
;TVYCQAVEKQLKICGFKRNVDVLVLYLAGQGLRSFPSLSRFHRLRYLWINNNKIQDLAFLTKNYCLTELYLNNNELTDISGALKHLRALQILLLHDNQLKKLGTTVKELKGMISLQTLNLFHNPLAQDPDYRLYVIYFLPSVQLLDRKPVTQRERESALHLYNRDRSCVMQSIAFGKRVHTPLGTTAASSRCTQPARRLMIPSVWKHSDNAHLLCSFCRVPFEDPEDAVLLRAMTRSLMEFSSVDWNKVATCQERRLQNKAEEPHKKLTIRFR
;
A
#
# COMPACT_ATOMS: atom_id res chain seq x y z
N THR A 1 42.48 -4.82 11.46
CA THR A 1 41.34 -4.11 12.06
C THR A 1 40.50 -5.09 12.87
N VAL A 2 39.79 -4.61 13.90
CA VAL A 2 38.90 -5.43 14.77
C VAL A 2 37.91 -6.25 13.93
N TYR A 3 37.39 -5.67 12.85
CA TYR A 3 36.57 -6.35 11.85
C TYR A 3 37.24 -7.59 11.24
N CYS A 4 38.45 -7.47 10.67
CA CYS A 4 39.09 -8.61 10.00
C CYS A 4 39.33 -9.76 10.99
N GLN A 5 39.72 -9.42 12.23
CA GLN A 5 39.89 -10.42 13.28
C GLN A 5 38.57 -11.09 13.66
N ALA A 6 37.48 -10.35 13.76
CA ALA A 6 36.16 -10.90 14.07
C ALA A 6 35.67 -11.85 12.96
N VAL A 7 35.81 -11.44 11.69
CA VAL A 7 35.43 -12.29 10.55
C VAL A 7 36.31 -13.53 10.46
N GLU A 8 37.63 -13.40 10.57
CA GLU A 8 38.53 -14.56 10.53
C GLU A 8 38.29 -15.54 11.67
N LYS A 9 38.04 -15.03 12.89
CA LYS A 9 37.62 -15.86 14.02
C LYS A 9 36.34 -16.61 13.69
N GLN A 10 35.34 -15.92 13.14
CA GLN A 10 34.07 -16.52 12.81
C GLN A 10 34.18 -17.57 11.69
N LEU A 11 34.96 -17.29 10.65
CA LEU A 11 35.21 -18.24 9.55
C LEU A 11 35.93 -19.49 10.05
N LYS A 12 36.88 -19.33 10.99
CA LYS A 12 37.55 -20.47 11.65
C LYS A 12 36.59 -21.30 12.48
N ILE A 13 35.72 -20.66 13.28
CA ILE A 13 34.72 -21.35 14.11
C ILE A 13 33.72 -22.11 13.22
N CYS A 14 33.25 -21.52 12.12
CA CYS A 14 32.31 -22.17 11.21
C CYS A 14 32.97 -23.15 10.21
N GLY A 15 34.30 -23.29 10.22
CA GLY A 15 35.01 -24.23 9.34
C GLY A 15 34.92 -23.90 7.85
N PHE A 16 34.59 -22.66 7.46
CA PHE A 16 34.48 -22.29 6.06
C PHE A 16 35.87 -22.20 5.40
N LYS A 17 36.08 -23.02 4.36
CA LYS A 17 37.35 -23.02 3.58
C LYS A 17 37.39 -21.96 2.48
N ARG A 18 36.23 -21.49 2.00
CA ARG A 18 36.11 -20.49 0.92
C ARG A 18 35.06 -19.44 1.27
N ASN A 19 35.35 -18.18 0.98
CA ASN A 19 34.42 -17.07 1.22
C ASN A 19 33.08 -17.22 0.45
N VAL A 20 33.09 -17.93 -0.67
CA VAL A 20 31.89 -18.13 -1.51
C VAL A 20 30.84 -19.03 -0.85
N ASP A 21 31.26 -19.90 0.06
CA ASP A 21 30.38 -20.88 0.72
C ASP A 21 29.74 -20.34 2.01
N VAL A 22 30.10 -19.12 2.42
CA VAL A 22 29.63 -18.52 3.68
C VAL A 22 28.17 -18.11 3.53
N LEU A 23 27.30 -18.84 4.21
CA LEU A 23 25.85 -18.57 4.27
C LEU A 23 25.45 -17.73 5.48
N VAL A 24 26.21 -17.84 6.58
CA VAL A 24 25.89 -17.27 7.87
C VAL A 24 27.11 -16.55 8.41
N LEU A 25 26.91 -15.32 8.92
CA LEU A 25 27.97 -14.54 9.53
C LEU A 25 27.48 -13.93 10.85
N TYR A 26 28.14 -14.33 11.94
CA TYR A 26 27.88 -13.86 13.30
C TYR A 26 28.95 -12.86 13.73
N LEU A 27 28.56 -11.59 13.90
CA LEU A 27 29.42 -10.47 14.27
C LEU A 27 28.80 -9.62 15.38
N ALA A 28 27.97 -10.22 16.23
CA ALA A 28 27.31 -9.54 17.32
C ALA A 28 28.30 -9.11 18.42
N GLY A 29 28.08 -7.95 19.03
CA GLY A 29 28.80 -7.55 20.26
C GLY A 29 30.29 -7.22 20.09
N GLN A 30 30.74 -6.90 18.88
CA GLN A 30 32.16 -6.68 18.58
C GLN A 30 32.58 -5.20 18.68
N GLY A 31 31.66 -4.30 19.06
CA GLY A 31 31.92 -2.85 19.15
C GLY A 31 32.25 -2.21 17.80
N LEU A 32 31.78 -2.79 16.70
CA LEU A 32 32.12 -2.38 15.35
C LEU A 32 31.41 -1.07 14.98
N ARG A 33 32.17 -0.11 14.45
CA ARG A 33 31.64 1.18 13.96
C ARG A 33 31.40 1.20 12.46
N SER A 34 32.31 0.57 11.70
CA SER A 34 32.24 0.50 10.24
C SER A 34 32.85 -0.80 9.74
N PHE A 35 32.52 -1.12 8.48
CA PHE A 35 32.90 -2.37 7.82
C PHE A 35 33.47 -2.07 6.43
N PRO A 36 34.53 -2.78 6.00
CA PRO A 36 34.79 -2.90 4.58
C PRO A 36 33.69 -3.74 3.92
N SER A 37 33.53 -3.59 2.60
CA SER A 37 32.46 -4.26 1.84
C SER A 37 32.41 -5.78 2.07
N LEU A 38 31.22 -6.30 2.35
CA LEU A 38 30.89 -7.72 2.44
C LEU A 38 30.61 -8.36 1.06
N SER A 39 30.96 -7.66 -0.02
CA SER A 39 30.76 -8.11 -1.40
C SER A 39 31.41 -9.45 -1.74
N ARG A 40 32.43 -9.88 -0.98
CA ARG A 40 33.08 -11.20 -1.14
C ARG A 40 32.18 -12.38 -0.77
N PHE A 41 31.12 -12.16 0.00
CA PHE A 41 30.21 -13.19 0.50
C PHE A 41 28.92 -13.21 -0.34
N HIS A 42 29.02 -13.72 -1.57
CA HIS A 42 27.93 -13.68 -2.55
C HIS A 42 26.70 -14.51 -2.15
N ARG A 43 26.89 -15.57 -1.37
CA ARG A 43 25.82 -16.48 -0.92
C ARG A 43 25.34 -16.20 0.50
N LEU A 44 25.73 -15.07 1.09
CA LEU A 44 25.35 -14.72 2.45
C LEU A 44 23.83 -14.58 2.54
N ARG A 45 23.22 -15.34 3.45
CA ARG A 45 21.77 -15.37 3.71
C ARG A 45 21.43 -14.78 5.07
N TYR A 46 22.24 -15.06 6.08
CA TYR A 46 21.98 -14.68 7.46
C TYR A 46 23.13 -13.83 7.99
N LEU A 47 22.81 -12.62 8.43
CA LEU A 47 23.82 -11.67 8.90
C LEU A 47 23.41 -11.09 10.25
N TRP A 48 24.18 -11.44 11.28
CA TRP A 48 23.97 -10.96 12.64
C TRP A 48 25.03 -9.93 13.01
N ILE A 49 24.63 -8.67 13.13
CA ILE A 49 25.53 -7.58 13.51
C ILE A 49 24.89 -6.71 14.60
N ASN A 50 24.04 -7.33 15.42
CA ASN A 50 23.40 -6.69 16.55
C ASN A 50 24.40 -6.33 17.67
N ASN A 51 24.02 -5.38 18.52
CA ASN A 51 24.85 -4.91 19.65
C ASN A 51 26.22 -4.38 19.19
N ASN A 52 26.24 -3.54 18.16
CA ASN A 52 27.46 -2.85 17.70
C ASN A 52 27.23 -1.34 17.73
N LYS A 53 28.12 -0.56 17.12
CA LYS A 53 28.05 0.91 17.08
C LYS A 53 27.97 1.41 15.64
N ILE A 54 27.19 0.70 14.82
CA ILE A 54 27.13 0.90 13.36
C ILE A 54 26.30 2.12 13.06
N GLN A 55 26.84 3.00 12.20
CA GLN A 55 26.17 4.22 11.76
C GLN A 55 25.82 4.20 10.27
N ASP A 56 26.57 3.45 9.45
CA ASP A 56 26.35 3.29 8.02
C ASP A 56 26.16 1.82 7.61
N LEU A 57 25.51 1.59 6.48
CA LEU A 57 25.27 0.25 5.92
C LEU A 57 25.91 0.06 4.54
N ALA A 58 26.93 0.86 4.20
CA ALA A 58 27.58 0.84 2.89
C ALA A 58 28.26 -0.51 2.57
N PHE A 59 28.54 -1.30 3.61
CA PHE A 59 29.17 -2.61 3.49
C PHE A 59 28.28 -3.70 2.90
N LEU A 60 26.96 -3.53 2.86
CA LEU A 60 26.00 -4.52 2.32
C LEU A 60 25.92 -4.52 0.78
N THR A 61 26.84 -3.85 0.13
CA THR A 61 26.92 -3.77 -1.34
C THR A 61 27.04 -5.16 -1.96
N LYS A 62 26.11 -5.47 -2.88
CA LYS A 62 26.05 -6.72 -3.67
C LYS A 62 25.65 -8.00 -2.90
N ASN A 63 25.11 -7.91 -1.67
CA ASN A 63 24.60 -9.08 -0.94
C ASN A 63 23.13 -9.40 -1.27
N TYR A 64 22.83 -9.68 -2.54
CA TYR A 64 21.45 -9.86 -3.03
C TYR A 64 20.68 -11.06 -2.43
N CYS A 65 21.42 -12.04 -1.89
CA CYS A 65 20.86 -13.28 -1.34
C CYS A 65 20.50 -13.19 0.16
N LEU A 66 20.67 -12.04 0.80
CA LEU A 66 20.33 -11.88 2.22
C LEU A 66 18.84 -12.11 2.44
N THR A 67 18.53 -13.03 3.35
CA THR A 67 17.18 -13.38 3.79
C THR A 67 16.89 -12.81 5.17
N GLU A 68 17.88 -12.76 6.05
CA GLU A 68 17.72 -12.23 7.40
C GLU A 68 18.87 -11.29 7.79
N LEU A 69 18.49 -10.11 8.31
CA LEU A 69 19.42 -9.06 8.70
C LEU A 69 19.07 -8.53 10.09
N TYR A 70 20.02 -8.71 11.01
CA TYR A 70 19.87 -8.32 12.41
C TYR A 70 20.81 -7.15 12.69
N LEU A 71 20.22 -5.96 12.80
CA LEU A 71 20.90 -4.68 13.01
C LEU A 71 20.41 -3.98 14.28
N ASN A 72 19.72 -4.68 15.17
CA ASN A 72 19.23 -4.11 16.41
C ASN A 72 20.35 -3.72 17.37
N ASN A 73 20.08 -2.75 18.25
CA ASN A 73 21.06 -2.18 19.17
C ASN A 73 22.32 -1.67 18.43
N ASN A 74 22.11 -0.71 17.54
CA ASN A 74 23.15 -0.01 16.80
C ASN A 74 22.89 1.51 16.86
N GLU A 75 23.70 2.28 16.15
CA GLU A 75 23.63 3.75 16.14
C GLU A 75 23.16 4.27 14.76
N LEU A 76 22.34 3.49 14.05
CA LEU A 76 21.90 3.83 12.69
C LEU A 76 21.00 5.06 12.72
N THR A 77 21.37 6.09 11.96
CA THR A 77 20.58 7.33 11.84
C THR A 77 19.82 7.40 10.52
N ASP A 78 20.34 6.76 9.48
CA ASP A 78 19.74 6.64 8.16
C ASP A 78 20.08 5.28 7.52
N ILE A 79 19.18 4.79 6.69
CA ILE A 79 19.34 3.57 5.89
C ILE A 79 19.20 3.82 4.39
N SER A 80 19.01 5.09 3.99
CA SER A 80 18.76 5.46 2.60
C SER A 80 19.89 5.01 1.66
N GLY A 81 19.49 4.42 0.52
CA GLY A 81 20.40 3.92 -0.51
C GLY A 81 21.17 2.63 -0.18
N ALA A 82 21.02 2.08 1.03
CA ALA A 82 21.84 0.95 1.48
C ALA A 82 21.14 -0.43 1.40
N LEU A 83 19.82 -0.48 1.29
CA LEU A 83 19.05 -1.73 1.43
C LEU A 83 18.15 -2.04 0.22
N LYS A 84 17.95 -1.10 -0.70
CA LYS A 84 17.04 -1.22 -1.85
C LYS A 84 17.29 -2.45 -2.74
N HIS A 85 18.53 -2.96 -2.80
CA HIS A 85 18.87 -4.14 -3.60
C HIS A 85 18.56 -5.48 -2.92
N LEU A 86 18.22 -5.50 -1.63
CA LEU A 86 17.98 -6.71 -0.83
C LEU A 86 16.56 -7.25 -1.02
N ARG A 87 16.20 -7.62 -2.26
CA ARG A 87 14.83 -8.05 -2.61
C ARG A 87 14.38 -9.37 -1.96
N ALA A 88 15.34 -10.22 -1.58
CA ALA A 88 15.12 -11.51 -0.94
C ALA A 88 14.97 -11.42 0.59
N LEU A 89 15.12 -10.23 1.18
CA LEU A 89 15.09 -10.05 2.63
C LEU A 89 13.68 -10.31 3.17
N GLN A 90 13.58 -11.19 4.16
CA GLN A 90 12.34 -11.60 4.82
C GLN A 90 12.25 -11.06 6.24
N ILE A 91 13.37 -11.00 6.95
CA ILE A 91 13.44 -10.53 8.34
C ILE A 91 14.44 -9.38 8.44
N LEU A 92 13.98 -8.24 8.95
CA LEU A 92 14.79 -7.06 9.23
C LEU A 92 14.53 -6.55 10.64
N LEU A 93 15.54 -6.64 11.50
CA LEU A 93 15.46 -6.11 12.86
C LEU A 93 16.30 -4.84 12.96
N LEU A 94 15.64 -3.70 13.19
CA LEU A 94 16.23 -2.37 13.28
C LEU A 94 15.83 -1.65 14.58
N HIS A 95 15.26 -2.36 15.55
CA HIS A 95 14.89 -1.78 16.84
C HIS A 95 16.13 -1.31 17.62
N ASP A 96 15.94 -0.37 18.54
CA ASP A 96 17.01 0.25 19.33
C ASP A 96 18.11 0.84 18.41
N ASN A 97 17.69 1.76 17.55
CA ASN A 97 18.54 2.56 16.67
C ASN A 97 18.10 4.04 16.74
N GLN A 98 18.71 4.89 15.91
CA GLN A 98 18.49 6.34 15.92
C GLN A 98 17.79 6.83 14.63
N LEU A 99 16.95 6.00 14.02
CA LEU A 99 16.25 6.35 12.78
C LEU A 99 15.17 7.40 13.05
N LYS A 100 15.29 8.58 12.42
CA LYS A 100 14.39 9.73 12.68
C LYS A 100 13.31 9.91 11.62
N LYS A 101 13.61 9.62 10.36
CA LYS A 101 12.79 10.01 9.22
C LYS A 101 11.97 8.84 8.68
N LEU A 102 10.72 8.74 9.11
CA LEU A 102 9.79 7.68 8.68
C LEU A 102 9.69 7.55 7.15
N GLY A 103 9.46 8.67 6.45
CA GLY A 103 9.26 8.66 5.00
C GLY A 103 10.48 8.20 4.21
N THR A 104 11.71 8.54 4.64
CA THR A 104 12.94 8.09 3.95
C THR A 104 13.21 6.62 4.22
N THR A 105 13.05 6.19 5.47
CA THR A 105 13.15 4.78 5.88
C THR A 105 12.18 3.92 5.07
N VAL A 106 10.90 4.25 5.05
CA VAL A 106 9.88 3.46 4.34
C VAL A 106 10.09 3.45 2.83
N LYS A 107 10.52 4.56 2.22
CA LYS A 107 10.86 4.61 0.79
C LYS A 107 11.97 3.64 0.42
N GLU A 108 12.98 3.49 1.29
CA GLU A 108 14.05 2.51 1.11
C GLU A 108 13.51 1.09 1.19
N LEU A 109 12.67 0.81 2.20
CA LEU A 109 12.12 -0.53 2.45
C LEU A 109 11.10 -0.98 1.39
N LYS A 110 10.45 -0.04 0.69
CA LYS A 110 9.39 -0.32 -0.30
C LYS A 110 9.84 -1.24 -1.44
N GLY A 111 11.14 -1.29 -1.75
CA GLY A 111 11.69 -2.19 -2.77
C GLY A 111 11.76 -3.67 -2.35
N MET A 112 11.61 -3.96 -1.05
CA MET A 112 11.74 -5.31 -0.50
C MET A 112 10.40 -6.04 -0.50
N ILE A 113 10.11 -6.68 -1.63
CA ILE A 113 8.86 -7.41 -1.85
C ILE A 113 8.68 -8.63 -0.94
N SER A 114 9.78 -9.21 -0.43
CA SER A 114 9.75 -10.44 0.38
C SER A 114 9.73 -10.16 1.89
N LEU A 115 9.75 -8.89 2.31
CA LEU A 115 9.89 -8.52 3.72
C LEU A 115 8.63 -8.87 4.51
N GLN A 116 8.75 -9.82 5.44
CA GLN A 116 7.63 -10.32 6.25
C GLN A 116 7.69 -9.80 7.69
N THR A 117 8.88 -9.73 8.28
CA THR A 117 9.08 -9.30 9.66
C THR A 117 9.93 -8.05 9.71
N LEU A 118 9.39 -7.00 10.31
CA LEU A 118 10.06 -5.71 10.48
C LEU A 118 9.90 -5.21 11.92
N ASN A 119 11.02 -4.87 12.56
CA ASN A 119 11.01 -4.22 13.87
C ASN A 119 11.74 -2.87 13.77
N LEU A 120 11.06 -1.78 14.10
CA LEU A 120 11.60 -0.42 14.19
C LEU A 120 11.27 0.26 15.54
N PHE A 121 10.65 -0.45 16.50
CA PHE A 121 10.41 0.07 17.85
C PHE A 121 11.71 0.57 18.51
N HIS A 122 11.60 1.49 19.47
CA HIS A 122 12.74 2.21 20.05
C HIS A 122 13.63 2.89 18.99
N ASN A 123 13.00 3.49 17.98
CA ASN A 123 13.61 4.51 17.14
C ASN A 123 12.81 5.82 17.27
N PRO A 124 13.43 6.99 17.10
CA PRO A 124 12.71 8.27 17.11
C PRO A 124 11.54 8.33 16.12
N LEU A 125 11.63 7.67 14.95
CA LEU A 125 10.54 7.60 13.97
C LEU A 125 9.29 6.87 14.48
N ALA A 126 9.41 6.04 15.53
CA ALA A 126 8.29 5.29 16.08
C ALA A 126 7.43 6.14 17.04
N GLN A 127 7.85 7.37 17.32
CA GLN A 127 7.08 8.33 18.11
C GLN A 127 5.99 9.03 17.30
N ASP A 128 6.04 8.93 15.97
CA ASP A 128 5.02 9.51 15.09
C ASP A 128 3.67 8.78 15.29
N PRO A 129 2.55 9.50 15.52
CA PRO A 129 1.24 8.88 15.75
C PRO A 129 0.78 8.01 14.59
N ASP A 130 1.14 8.37 13.35
CA ASP A 130 0.73 7.65 12.14
C ASP A 130 1.73 6.55 11.74
N TYR A 131 2.84 6.41 12.47
CA TYR A 131 3.94 5.48 12.19
C TYR A 131 3.45 4.10 11.74
N ARG A 132 2.59 3.47 12.54
CA ARG A 132 2.16 2.08 12.33
C ARG A 132 1.33 1.94 11.05
N LEU A 133 0.31 2.79 10.88
CA LEU A 133 -0.57 2.73 9.70
C LEU A 133 0.18 3.13 8.43
N TYR A 134 1.09 4.11 8.52
CA TYR A 134 1.95 4.53 7.42
C TYR A 134 2.82 3.37 6.92
N VAL A 135 3.52 2.67 7.83
CA VAL A 135 4.34 1.50 7.48
C VAL A 135 3.47 0.40 6.85
N ILE A 136 2.32 0.09 7.43
CA ILE A 136 1.40 -0.95 6.92
C ILE A 136 0.91 -0.62 5.51
N TYR A 137 0.59 0.65 5.23
CA TYR A 137 0.11 1.06 3.91
C TYR A 137 1.21 0.95 2.83
N PHE A 138 2.42 1.45 3.13
CA PHE A 138 3.50 1.50 2.15
C PHE A 138 4.28 0.20 2.00
N LEU A 139 4.25 -0.68 3.00
CA LEU A 139 4.92 -1.99 3.01
C LEU A 139 3.90 -3.13 3.15
N PRO A 140 3.11 -3.43 2.11
CA PRO A 140 2.04 -4.42 2.21
C PRO A 140 2.54 -5.85 2.44
N SER A 141 3.81 -6.16 2.11
CA SER A 141 4.44 -7.47 2.34
C SER A 141 4.63 -7.80 3.82
N VAL A 142 4.74 -6.78 4.69
CA VAL A 142 5.01 -6.98 6.13
C VAL A 142 3.79 -7.62 6.80
N GLN A 143 4.04 -8.75 7.47
CA GLN A 143 3.06 -9.51 8.23
C GLN A 143 3.22 -9.28 9.74
N LEU A 144 4.45 -9.08 10.20
CA LEU A 144 4.79 -8.85 11.60
C LEU A 144 5.53 -7.51 11.72
N LEU A 145 4.93 -6.55 12.42
CA LEU A 145 5.48 -5.23 12.67
C LEU A 145 5.61 -4.98 14.18
N ASP A 146 6.83 -4.75 14.64
CA ASP A 146 7.14 -4.47 16.05
C ASP A 146 6.61 -5.54 17.01
N ARG A 147 6.87 -6.80 16.66
CA ARG A 147 6.41 -8.00 17.40
C ARG A 147 4.88 -8.18 17.43
N LYS A 148 4.12 -7.37 16.70
CA LYS A 148 2.65 -7.48 16.60
C LYS A 148 2.25 -7.85 15.17
N PRO A 149 1.37 -8.85 14.98
CA PRO A 149 0.88 -9.18 13.65
C PRO A 149 0.10 -7.99 13.07
N VAL A 150 0.22 -7.78 11.77
CA VAL A 150 -0.55 -6.76 11.03
C VAL A 150 -1.92 -7.34 10.74
N THR A 151 -2.95 -6.76 11.35
CA THR A 151 -4.32 -7.22 11.21
C THR A 151 -4.98 -6.64 9.95
N GLN A 152 -6.00 -7.34 9.45
CA GLN A 152 -6.77 -6.88 8.30
C GLN A 152 -7.47 -5.54 8.54
N ARG A 153 -7.97 -5.31 9.77
CA ARG A 153 -8.58 -4.03 10.16
C ARG A 153 -7.61 -2.87 10.05
N GLU A 154 -6.35 -3.07 10.42
CA GLU A 154 -5.33 -2.03 10.29
C GLU A 154 -5.02 -1.74 8.81
N ARG A 155 -4.99 -2.77 7.95
CA ARG A 155 -4.80 -2.60 6.51
C ARG A 155 -5.93 -1.80 5.87
N GLU A 156 -7.17 -2.11 6.22
CA GLU A 156 -8.35 -1.38 5.77
C GLU A 156 -8.34 0.08 6.27
N SER A 157 -7.99 0.27 7.54
CA SER A 157 -7.87 1.62 8.13
C SER A 157 -6.79 2.44 7.43
N ALA A 158 -5.64 1.84 7.17
CA ALA A 158 -4.53 2.48 6.48
C ALA A 158 -4.89 2.81 5.01
N LEU A 159 -5.60 1.91 4.33
CA LEU A 159 -6.11 2.14 2.97
C LEU A 159 -7.09 3.31 2.94
N HIS A 160 -8.02 3.39 3.89
CA HIS A 160 -8.98 4.49 4.00
C HIS A 160 -8.30 5.84 4.25
N LEU A 161 -7.22 5.86 5.04
CA LEU A 161 -6.47 7.07 5.36
C LEU A 161 -5.66 7.59 4.16
N TYR A 162 -4.90 6.70 3.50
CA TYR A 162 -3.92 7.10 2.47
C TYR A 162 -4.40 6.92 1.02
N ASN A 163 -5.55 6.28 0.79
CA ASN A 163 -6.10 6.08 -0.54
C ASN A 163 -7.64 6.17 -0.54
N ARG A 164 -8.15 7.40 -0.38
CA ARG A 164 -9.60 7.66 -0.32
C ARG A 164 -10.32 7.25 -1.61
N ASP A 165 -9.73 7.49 -2.76
CA ASP A 165 -10.33 7.16 -4.06
C ASP A 165 -10.48 5.64 -4.23
N ARG A 166 -9.42 4.87 -3.96
CA ARG A 166 -9.48 3.40 -4.00
C ARG A 166 -10.39 2.84 -2.92
N SER A 167 -10.44 3.46 -1.74
CA SER A 167 -11.32 3.04 -0.65
C SER A 167 -12.80 3.26 -1.00
N CYS A 168 -13.13 4.41 -1.59
CA CYS A 168 -14.46 4.72 -2.09
C CYS A 168 -14.88 3.74 -3.19
N VAL A 169 -13.96 3.42 -4.12
CA VAL A 169 -14.21 2.43 -5.17
C VAL A 169 -14.48 1.04 -4.58
N MET A 170 -13.66 0.57 -3.63
CA MET A 170 -13.87 -0.73 -2.97
C MET A 170 -15.20 -0.80 -2.22
N GLN A 171 -15.62 0.30 -1.57
CA GLN A 171 -16.94 0.40 -0.94
C GLN A 171 -18.07 0.41 -1.99
N SER A 172 -17.86 1.04 -3.16
CA SER A 172 -18.85 1.10 -4.23
C SER A 172 -18.96 -0.16 -5.09
N ILE A 173 -18.00 -1.09 -5.00
CA ILE A 173 -18.04 -2.40 -5.68
C ILE A 173 -19.00 -3.37 -4.97
N ALA A 174 -19.56 -3.01 -3.80
CA ALA A 174 -20.73 -3.68 -3.26
C ALA A 174 -21.89 -3.58 -4.29
N PHE A 175 -22.26 -4.71 -4.89
CA PHE A 175 -23.12 -4.79 -6.08
C PHE A 175 -24.47 -4.09 -5.90
N GLY A 176 -24.70 -3.04 -6.71
CA GLY A 176 -26.00 -2.41 -6.88
C GLY A 176 -25.87 -1.09 -7.66
N LYS A 177 -26.23 -1.08 -8.95
CA LYS A 177 -26.33 0.18 -9.72
C LYS A 177 -27.55 0.95 -9.24
N ARG A 178 -27.37 2.18 -8.73
CA ARG A 178 -28.48 3.14 -8.62
C ARG A 178 -28.83 3.63 -10.02
N VAL A 179 -30.04 3.29 -10.48
CA VAL A 179 -30.59 3.82 -11.72
C VAL A 179 -31.37 5.08 -11.38
N HIS A 180 -30.88 6.24 -11.83
CA HIS A 180 -31.67 7.48 -11.83
C HIS A 180 -32.54 7.48 -13.08
N THR A 181 -33.78 7.00 -12.97
CA THR A 181 -34.82 7.29 -13.95
C THR A 181 -35.65 8.45 -13.40
N PRO A 182 -35.67 9.62 -14.07
CA PRO A 182 -36.66 10.64 -13.74
C PRO A 182 -38.04 10.06 -14.07
N LEU A 183 -38.99 10.14 -13.14
CA LEU A 183 -40.38 9.85 -13.46
C LEU A 183 -40.89 10.90 -14.44
N GLY A 184 -41.02 10.53 -15.70
CA GLY A 184 -41.86 11.23 -16.66
C GLY A 184 -43.32 10.96 -16.29
N THR A 185 -43.88 11.78 -15.40
CA THR A 185 -45.32 11.85 -15.19
C THR A 185 -45.89 12.76 -16.27
N THR A 186 -46.64 12.19 -17.21
CA THR A 186 -47.47 12.96 -18.14
C THR A 186 -48.54 13.71 -17.35
N ALA A 187 -48.42 15.03 -17.26
CA ALA A 187 -49.51 15.94 -16.94
C ALA A 187 -49.25 17.29 -17.61
N ALA A 188 -50.28 17.80 -18.29
CA ALA A 188 -50.25 18.95 -19.18
C ALA A 188 -50.21 20.31 -18.44
N SER A 189 -49.69 21.34 -19.15
CA SER A 189 -49.91 22.79 -18.95
C SER A 189 -49.34 23.38 -17.65
N SER A 190 -48.72 24.56 -17.56
CA SER A 190 -48.76 25.81 -18.33
C SER A 190 -47.49 26.64 -18.08
N ARG A 191 -47.19 27.53 -19.04
CA ARG A 191 -46.11 28.55 -19.07
C ARG A 191 -45.87 29.27 -17.73
N CYS A 192 -44.61 29.47 -17.37
CA CYS A 192 -44.14 30.75 -16.83
C CYS A 192 -42.63 30.96 -17.08
N THR A 193 -42.35 32.02 -17.82
CA THR A 193 -41.06 32.67 -18.10
C THR A 193 -40.38 33.12 -16.80
N GLN A 194 -39.04 33.07 -16.72
CA GLN A 194 -38.14 34.11 -16.15
C GLN A 194 -36.66 33.62 -16.11
N PRO A 195 -35.66 34.54 -16.03
CA PRO A 195 -34.56 34.59 -16.98
C PRO A 195 -33.23 34.00 -16.50
N ALA A 196 -32.32 33.82 -17.46
CA ALA A 196 -30.90 33.56 -17.24
C ALA A 196 -30.29 34.58 -16.26
N ARG A 197 -29.82 34.12 -15.10
CA ARG A 197 -28.91 34.89 -14.25
C ARG A 197 -27.52 34.27 -14.28
N ARG A 198 -26.59 35.17 -14.63
CA ARG A 198 -25.16 34.99 -14.86
C ARG A 198 -24.47 34.44 -13.60
N LEU A 199 -23.66 33.40 -13.78
CA LEU A 199 -22.71 32.88 -12.80
C LEU A 199 -21.66 33.95 -12.45
N MET A 200 -21.48 34.23 -11.16
CA MET A 200 -20.29 34.92 -10.65
C MET A 200 -19.36 33.88 -10.05
N ILE A 201 -18.17 33.72 -10.64
CA ILE A 201 -17.10 32.85 -10.16
C ILE A 201 -16.14 33.73 -9.34
N PRO A 202 -15.87 33.44 -8.06
CA PRO A 202 -14.82 34.14 -7.31
C PRO A 202 -13.43 33.85 -7.86
N SER A 203 -12.62 34.89 -7.99
CA SER A 203 -11.34 34.97 -8.70
C SER A 203 -10.14 34.26 -8.07
N VAL A 204 -10.34 33.17 -7.31
CA VAL A 204 -9.23 32.44 -6.63
C VAL A 204 -8.79 31.17 -7.38
N TRP A 205 -9.43 30.83 -8.51
CA TRP A 205 -9.19 29.58 -9.24
C TRP A 205 -8.65 29.81 -10.66
N LYS A 206 -7.72 30.75 -10.80
CA LYS A 206 -6.83 30.79 -11.96
C LYS A 206 -5.47 30.29 -11.51
N HIS A 207 -4.93 29.30 -12.21
CA HIS A 207 -3.65 28.59 -12.00
C HIS A 207 -3.72 27.26 -11.24
N SER A 208 -4.36 26.26 -11.86
CA SER A 208 -3.74 24.92 -12.05
C SER A 208 -4.58 24.12 -13.06
N ASP A 209 -3.91 23.55 -14.07
CA ASP A 209 -4.47 22.98 -15.31
C ASP A 209 -5.23 21.65 -15.15
N ASN A 210 -6.23 21.58 -14.27
CA ASN A 210 -7.04 20.37 -14.06
C ASN A 210 -8.56 20.62 -14.15
N ALA A 211 -8.98 21.39 -15.15
CA ALA A 211 -10.40 21.72 -15.38
C ALA A 211 -11.28 20.55 -15.87
N HIS A 212 -10.73 19.37 -16.16
CA HIS A 212 -11.49 18.22 -16.67
C HIS A 212 -11.98 17.23 -15.59
N LEU A 213 -11.65 17.44 -14.30
CA LEU A 213 -11.97 16.51 -13.21
C LEU A 213 -13.18 16.92 -12.33
N LEU A 214 -13.97 17.90 -12.76
CA LEU A 214 -15.14 18.39 -11.99
C LEU A 214 -16.50 17.80 -12.45
N CYS A 215 -16.53 16.71 -13.20
CA CYS A 215 -17.79 16.09 -13.64
C CYS A 215 -17.74 14.56 -13.41
N SER A 216 -18.15 14.07 -12.23
CA SER A 216 -19.49 13.46 -12.10
C SER A 216 -20.00 13.38 -10.64
N PHE A 217 -19.32 14.01 -9.67
CA PHE A 217 -19.70 13.89 -8.25
C PHE A 217 -19.81 15.21 -7.48
N CYS A 218 -19.58 16.36 -8.12
CA CYS A 218 -19.84 17.64 -7.51
C CYS A 218 -21.34 17.90 -7.46
N ARG A 219 -21.93 17.45 -6.35
CA ARG A 219 -23.23 17.88 -5.85
C ARG A 219 -23.39 19.38 -6.10
N VAL A 220 -24.52 19.75 -6.70
CA VAL A 220 -25.04 21.11 -6.62
C VAL A 220 -25.04 21.48 -5.12
N PRO A 221 -24.38 22.56 -4.69
CA PRO A 221 -24.51 23.02 -3.31
C PRO A 221 -25.97 23.44 -3.13
N PHE A 222 -26.70 22.75 -2.26
CA PHE A 222 -28.01 23.22 -1.83
C PHE A 222 -27.77 24.39 -0.88
N GLU A 223 -28.45 25.52 -1.08
CA GLU A 223 -28.37 26.66 -0.16
C GLU A 223 -29.06 26.36 1.18
N ASP A 224 -30.02 25.41 1.20
CA ASP A 224 -30.76 24.98 2.38
C ASP A 224 -30.59 23.45 2.64
N PRO A 225 -30.19 23.03 3.86
CA PRO A 225 -30.12 21.62 4.24
C PRO A 225 -31.45 20.86 4.14
N GLU A 226 -32.59 21.53 4.34
CA GLU A 226 -33.90 20.88 4.33
C GLU A 226 -34.33 20.44 2.93
N ASP A 227 -33.97 21.21 1.90
CA ASP A 227 -34.20 20.85 0.50
C ASP A 227 -33.42 19.60 0.09
N ALA A 228 -32.18 19.44 0.58
CA ALA A 228 -31.38 18.26 0.33
C ALA A 228 -31.97 16.99 0.98
N VAL A 229 -32.64 17.15 2.13
CA VAL A 229 -33.33 16.07 2.85
C VAL A 229 -34.65 15.72 2.14
N LEU A 230 -35.43 16.70 1.72
CA LEU A 230 -36.69 16.50 0.98
C LEU A 230 -36.43 15.81 -0.37
N LEU A 231 -35.41 16.25 -1.12
CA LEU A 231 -35.04 15.63 -2.40
C LEU A 231 -34.54 14.19 -2.21
N ARG A 232 -33.79 13.89 -1.14
CA ARG A 232 -33.42 12.51 -0.76
C ARG A 232 -34.63 11.66 -0.34
N ALA A 233 -35.59 12.24 0.37
CA ALA A 233 -36.80 11.55 0.80
C ALA A 233 -37.74 11.23 -0.37
N MET A 234 -37.79 12.12 -1.38
CA MET A 234 -38.59 11.97 -2.60
C MET A 234 -37.89 11.09 -3.67
N THR A 235 -36.56 10.99 -3.64
CA THR A 235 -35.79 10.06 -4.50
C THR A 235 -35.61 8.70 -3.82
N ARG A 236 -36.72 7.96 -3.68
CA ARG A 236 -36.66 6.57 -3.20
C ARG A 236 -35.90 5.72 -4.21
N SER A 237 -34.71 5.26 -3.82
CA SER A 237 -33.84 4.48 -4.69
C SER A 237 -34.48 3.12 -5.00
N LEU A 238 -35.01 2.96 -6.22
CA LEU A 238 -35.36 1.65 -6.76
C LEU A 238 -34.09 0.78 -6.79
N MET A 239 -34.09 -0.30 -6.02
CA MET A 239 -33.03 -1.30 -6.07
C MET A 239 -33.37 -2.30 -7.17
N GLU A 240 -32.56 -2.33 -8.23
CA GLU A 240 -32.69 -3.30 -9.31
C GLU A 240 -31.63 -4.39 -9.15
N PHE A 241 -32.07 -5.63 -8.93
CA PHE A 241 -31.22 -6.81 -9.02
C PHE A 241 -31.51 -7.51 -10.33
N SER A 242 -30.47 -7.75 -11.11
CA SER A 242 -30.60 -8.52 -12.34
C SER A 242 -29.70 -9.73 -12.31
N SER A 243 -30.31 -10.90 -12.48
CA SER A 243 -29.63 -12.19 -12.52
C SER A 243 -29.69 -12.77 -13.94
N VAL A 244 -28.59 -13.40 -14.34
CA VAL A 244 -28.46 -14.16 -15.59
C VAL A 244 -28.04 -15.57 -15.19
N ASP A 245 -28.66 -16.58 -15.81
CA ASP A 245 -28.32 -17.98 -15.56
C ASP A 245 -26.96 -18.30 -16.22
N TRP A 246 -25.89 -18.21 -15.44
CA TRP A 246 -24.51 -18.36 -15.90
C TRP A 246 -24.20 -19.74 -16.46
N ASN A 247 -24.99 -20.77 -16.12
CA ASN A 247 -24.83 -22.12 -16.67
C ASN A 247 -25.24 -22.20 -18.15
N LYS A 248 -25.95 -21.18 -18.66
CA LYS A 248 -26.34 -21.05 -20.08
C LYS A 248 -25.44 -20.09 -20.86
N VAL A 249 -24.46 -19.46 -20.21
CA VAL A 249 -23.55 -18.50 -20.84
C VAL A 249 -22.29 -19.23 -21.28
N ALA A 250 -22.06 -19.30 -22.59
CA ALA A 250 -20.89 -19.96 -23.15
C ALA A 250 -19.58 -19.29 -22.66
N THR A 251 -18.62 -20.14 -22.30
CA THR A 251 -17.29 -19.70 -21.90
C THR A 251 -16.54 -19.09 -23.08
N CYS A 252 -15.51 -18.29 -22.78
CA CYS A 252 -14.73 -17.59 -23.79
C CYS A 252 -14.02 -18.55 -24.78
N GLN A 253 -13.79 -19.79 -24.36
CA GLN A 253 -13.18 -20.84 -25.18
C GLN A 253 -14.22 -21.50 -26.10
N GLU A 254 -15.43 -21.74 -25.62
CA GLU A 254 -16.56 -22.27 -26.42
C GLU A 254 -17.00 -21.29 -27.52
N ARG A 255 -17.05 -19.98 -27.20
CA ARG A 255 -17.34 -18.91 -28.15
C ARG A 255 -16.36 -18.81 -29.32
N ARG A 256 -15.10 -19.21 -29.10
CA ARG A 256 -14.07 -19.19 -30.16
C ARG A 256 -14.18 -20.39 -31.10
N LEU A 257 -14.78 -21.49 -30.63
CA LEU A 257 -14.96 -22.72 -31.40
C LEU A 257 -16.28 -22.74 -32.17
N GLN A 258 -17.33 -22.09 -31.65
CA GLN A 258 -18.62 -21.99 -32.32
C GLN A 258 -18.78 -20.63 -33.02
N ASN A 259 -18.64 -20.62 -34.35
CA ASN A 259 -19.13 -19.54 -35.22
C ASN A 259 -20.67 -19.59 -35.29
N LYS A 260 -21.36 -19.37 -34.16
CA LYS A 260 -22.82 -19.28 -34.11
C LYS A 260 -23.23 -17.97 -33.45
N ALA A 261 -24.19 -17.27 -34.07
CA ALA A 261 -24.81 -16.10 -33.49
C ALA A 261 -25.52 -16.50 -32.19
N GLU A 262 -25.15 -15.85 -31.08
CA GLU A 262 -25.71 -16.11 -29.75
C GLU A 262 -27.17 -15.63 -29.69
N GLU A 263 -28.09 -16.49 -29.23
CA GLU A 263 -29.42 -16.03 -28.84
C GLU A 263 -29.31 -15.18 -27.57
N PRO A 264 -30.02 -14.04 -27.48
CA PRO A 264 -29.93 -13.14 -26.33
C PRO A 264 -30.40 -13.84 -25.05
N HIS A 265 -29.51 -13.94 -24.06
CA HIS A 265 -29.82 -14.56 -22.78
C HIS A 265 -30.95 -13.83 -22.05
N LYS A 266 -31.96 -14.57 -21.58
CA LYS A 266 -33.06 -14.03 -20.79
C LYS A 266 -32.53 -13.55 -19.43
N LYS A 267 -32.52 -12.24 -19.23
CA LYS A 267 -32.15 -11.58 -17.98
C LYS A 267 -33.39 -11.48 -17.08
N LEU A 268 -33.32 -12.03 -15.87
CA LEU A 268 -34.35 -11.82 -14.86
C LEU A 268 -34.01 -10.55 -14.08
N THR A 269 -34.90 -9.57 -14.09
CA THR A 269 -34.70 -8.31 -13.37
C THR A 269 -35.78 -8.15 -12.31
N ILE A 270 -35.39 -8.13 -11.05
CA ILE A 270 -36.25 -7.91 -9.89
C ILE A 270 -36.02 -6.49 -9.39
N ARG A 271 -37.10 -5.71 -9.25
CA ARG A 271 -37.05 -4.33 -8.75
C ARG A 271 -37.73 -4.25 -7.39
N PHE A 272 -37.01 -3.77 -6.40
CA PHE A 272 -37.52 -3.48 -5.07
C PHE A 272 -37.77 -1.98 -4.95
N ARG A 273 -38.96 -1.64 -4.46
CA ARG A 273 -39.38 -0.26 -4.17
C ARG A 273 -39.16 0.07 -2.72
#